data_AF-A0A1H8YCB7-F1
#
_entry.id   AF-A0A1H8YCB7-F1
#
_cell.length_a   1.000
_cell.length_b   1.000
_cell.length_c   1.000
_cell.angle_alpha   90.00
_cell.angle_beta   90.00
_cell.angle_gamma   90.00
#
_symmetry.space_group_name_H-M   'P 1'
#
loop_
_entity.id
_entity.type
_entity.pdbx_description
1 polymer ?
#
loop_
_entity_poly.entity_id
_entity_poly.type
_entity_poly.pdbx_seq_one_letter_code
_entity_poly.pdbx_strand_id
1 'polypeptide(L)'
;MTQGLNMDSGGTTGAMSSLASADADVEQAWSGARGQIDGLGGQLGQGTLGQAFMAGYRPAVTQIDQTVQQTVAAGLKLAQAGHESIADYVRADNQAASSFTMLHH
;
A
#
# COMPACT_ATOMS: atom_id res chain seq x y z
N MET A 1 0.97 -36.29 11.08
CA MET A 1 0.01 -35.18 11.30
C MET A 1 0.63 -33.95 10.69
N THR A 2 0.36 -33.67 9.42
CA THR A 2 0.71 -32.38 8.81
C THR A 2 -0.05 -31.31 9.57
N GLN A 3 0.66 -30.39 10.22
CA GLN A 3 0.04 -29.15 10.69
C GLN A 3 -0.43 -28.42 9.44
N GLY A 4 -1.68 -28.68 9.03
CA GLY A 4 -2.34 -27.88 8.01
C GLY A 4 -2.35 -26.46 8.55
N LEU A 5 -1.68 -25.55 7.83
CA LEU A 5 -1.87 -24.11 7.99
C LEU A 5 -3.37 -23.88 7.81
N ASN A 6 -4.15 -23.79 8.88
CA ASN A 6 -5.55 -23.40 8.79
C ASN A 6 -5.57 -21.87 8.71
N MET A 7 -5.35 -21.35 7.51
CA MET A 7 -5.39 -19.90 7.29
C MET A 7 -6.84 -19.44 7.33
N ASP A 8 -7.15 -18.46 8.17
CA ASP A 8 -8.40 -17.70 8.07
C ASP A 8 -8.34 -16.83 6.81
N SER A 9 -8.74 -17.40 5.68
CA SER A 9 -8.71 -16.73 4.38
C SER A 9 -9.63 -15.51 4.36
N GLY A 10 -10.72 -15.53 5.12
CA GLY A 10 -11.65 -14.41 5.24
C GLY A 10 -11.02 -13.23 5.98
N GLY A 11 -10.52 -13.48 7.19
CA GLY A 11 -9.83 -12.47 7.99
C GLY A 11 -8.59 -11.90 7.29
N THR A 12 -7.81 -12.76 6.63
CA THR A 12 -6.61 -12.33 5.88
C THR A 12 -6.99 -11.50 4.65
N THR A 13 -8.06 -11.85 3.93
CA THR A 13 -8.57 -11.03 2.80
C THR A 13 -9.00 -9.66 3.29
N GLY A 14 -9.75 -9.61 4.39
CA GLY A 14 -10.18 -8.37 5.01
C GLY A 14 -9.00 -7.47 5.39
N ALA A 15 -7.95 -8.04 6.01
CA ALA A 15 -6.75 -7.31 6.38
C ALA A 15 -6.01 -6.73 5.15
N MET A 16 -5.88 -7.49 4.07
CA MET A 16 -5.24 -7.00 2.83
C MET A 16 -6.07 -5.89 2.18
N SER A 17 -7.40 -5.99 2.18
CA SER A 17 -8.27 -4.92 1.70
C SER A 17 -8.16 -3.66 2.57
N SER A 18 -8.11 -3.80 3.90
CA SER A 18 -7.89 -2.67 4.81
C SER A 18 -6.55 -1.99 4.59
N LEU A 19 -5.48 -2.76 4.33
CA LEU A 19 -4.18 -2.22 3.98
C LEU A 19 -4.26 -1.38 2.70
N ALA A 20 -4.84 -1.93 1.62
CA ALA A 20 -4.99 -1.21 0.36
C ALA A 20 -5.82 0.08 0.51
N SER A 21 -6.89 0.05 1.30
CA SER A 21 -7.68 1.26 1.60
C SER A 21 -6.87 2.30 2.39
N ALA A 22 -6.12 1.87 3.40
CA ALA A 22 -5.30 2.79 4.19
C ALA A 22 -4.20 3.46 3.34
N ASP A 23 -3.57 2.72 2.42
CA ASP A 23 -2.57 3.28 1.50
C ASP A 23 -3.20 4.30 0.54
N ALA A 24 -4.41 4.03 0.04
CA ALA A 24 -5.15 4.97 -0.81
C ALA A 24 -5.53 6.26 -0.06
N ASP A 25 -5.96 6.14 1.20
CA ASP A 25 -6.26 7.29 2.05
C ASP A 25 -5.01 8.16 2.30
N VAL A 26 -3.86 7.52 2.53
CA VAL A 26 -2.57 8.22 2.68
C VAL A 26 -2.19 8.95 1.39
N GLU A 27 -2.32 8.30 0.23
CA GLU A 27 -2.04 8.92 -1.07
C GLU A 27 -2.91 10.15 -1.32
N GLN A 28 -4.21 10.03 -1.06
CA GLN A 28 -5.16 11.13 -1.23
C GLN A 28 -4.86 12.29 -0.27
N ALA A 29 -4.62 11.99 1.00
CA ALA A 29 -4.30 13.00 2.00
C ALA A 29 -2.99 13.73 1.68
N TRP A 30 -1.96 12.98 1.25
CA TRP A 30 -0.69 13.55 0.83
C TRP A 30 -0.82 14.44 -0.39
N SER A 31 -1.52 13.98 -1.43
CA SER A 31 -1.77 14.76 -2.65
C SER A 31 -2.48 16.09 -2.32
N GLY A 32 -3.49 16.04 -1.46
CA GLY A 32 -4.19 17.24 -0.98
C GLY A 32 -3.26 18.21 -0.24
N ALA A 33 -2.47 17.70 0.70
CA ALA A 33 -1.51 18.52 1.46
C ALA A 33 -0.42 19.11 0.56
N ARG A 34 0.09 18.34 -0.41
CA ARG A 34 1.08 18.77 -1.40
C ARG A 34 0.56 19.93 -2.23
N GLY A 35 -0.68 19.83 -2.72
CA GLY A 35 -1.32 20.92 -3.47
C GLY A 35 -1.42 22.22 -2.68
N GLN A 36 -1.75 22.14 -1.39
CA GLN A 36 -1.77 23.32 -0.51
C GLN A 36 -0.38 23.92 -0.31
N ILE A 37 0.62 23.07 -0.07
CA ILE A 37 2.02 23.48 0.10
C ILE A 37 2.54 24.18 -1.16
N ASP A 38 2.32 23.62 -2.34
CA ASP A 38 2.80 24.20 -3.60
C ASP A 38 2.12 25.54 -3.90
N GLY A 39 0.83 25.68 -3.53
CA GLY A 39 0.12 26.97 -3.57
C GLY A 39 0.79 28.05 -2.71
N LEU A 40 1.18 27.71 -1.48
CA LEU A 40 1.90 28.62 -0.58
C LEU A 40 3.33 28.90 -1.06
N GLY A 41 4.01 27.91 -1.63
CA GLY A 41 5.36 28.04 -2.18
C GLY A 41 5.44 29.04 -3.34
N GLY A 42 4.39 29.17 -4.15
CA GLY A 42 4.28 30.18 -5.20
C GLY A 42 4.22 31.62 -4.69
N GLN A 43 3.75 31.82 -3.46
CA GLN A 43 3.67 33.13 -2.81
C GLN A 43 4.96 33.45 -2.04
N LEU A 44 5.51 32.48 -1.32
CA LEU A 44 6.73 32.64 -0.51
C LEU A 44 8.02 32.69 -1.34
N GLY A 45 8.03 32.11 -2.55
CA GLY A 45 9.18 32.07 -3.44
C GLY A 45 9.49 33.39 -4.16
N GLN A 46 8.78 34.48 -3.88
CA GLN A 46 8.97 35.76 -4.55
C GLN A 46 10.12 36.56 -3.93
N GLY A 47 10.93 37.17 -4.80
CA GLY A 47 12.11 37.96 -4.39
C GLY A 47 13.31 37.11 -3.95
N THR A 48 14.45 37.76 -3.75
CA THR A 48 15.75 37.11 -3.51
C THR A 48 15.76 36.25 -2.23
N LEU A 49 15.12 36.71 -1.16
CA LEU A 49 15.03 35.96 0.10
C LEU A 49 14.12 34.72 -0.04
N GLY A 50 13.00 34.86 -0.73
CA GLY A 50 12.08 33.75 -1.03
C GLY A 50 12.75 32.68 -1.88
N GLN A 51 13.52 33.08 -2.89
CA GLN A 51 14.31 32.14 -3.70
C GLN A 51 15.35 31.39 -2.88
N ALA A 52 16.07 32.08 -1.99
CA ALA A 52 17.06 31.46 -1.11
C ALA A 52 16.41 30.46 -0.14
N PHE A 53 15.25 30.79 0.43
CA PHE A 53 14.47 29.87 1.25
C PHE A 53 14.03 28.64 0.44
N MET A 54 13.46 28.85 -0.75
CA MET A 54 12.96 27.76 -1.59
C MET A 54 14.07 26.83 -2.08
N ALA A 55 15.31 27.32 -2.22
CA ALA A 55 16.46 26.49 -2.58
C ALA A 55 16.77 25.41 -1.52
N GLY A 56 16.61 25.72 -0.23
CA GLY A 56 16.76 24.75 0.86
C GLY A 56 15.49 23.92 1.10
N TYR A 57 14.32 24.51 0.87
CA TYR A 57 13.04 23.87 1.13
C TYR A 57 12.67 22.79 0.11
N ARG A 58 12.84 23.07 -1.19
CA ARG A 58 12.41 22.16 -2.28
C ARG A 58 13.01 20.74 -2.20
N PRO A 59 14.32 20.56 -1.95
CA PRO A 59 14.90 19.22 -1.86
C PRO A 59 14.25 18.35 -0.78
N ALA A 60 14.01 18.92 0.41
CA ALA A 60 13.39 18.19 1.51
C ALA A 60 11.96 17.76 1.15
N VAL A 61 11.20 18.65 0.52
CA VAL A 61 9.85 18.34 0.04
C VAL A 61 9.85 17.24 -1.01
N THR A 62 10.76 17.31 -2.00
CA THR A 62 10.91 16.26 -3.01
C THR A 62 11.26 14.91 -2.37
N GLN A 63 12.12 14.89 -1.35
CA GLN A 63 12.48 13.66 -0.66
C GLN A 63 11.30 13.06 0.12
N ILE A 64 10.50 13.89 0.78
CA ILE A 64 9.28 13.42 1.46
C ILE A 64 8.30 12.86 0.43
N ASP A 65 8.09 13.56 -0.69
CA ASP A 65 7.19 13.12 -1.75
C ASP A 65 7.57 11.75 -2.30
N GLN A 66 8.86 11.54 -2.60
CA GLN A 66 9.39 10.24 -3.03
C GLN A 66 9.18 9.16 -1.97
N THR A 67 9.37 9.49 -0.69
CA THR A 67 9.21 8.53 0.42
C THR A 67 7.75 8.10 0.55
N VAL A 68 6.80 9.04 0.47
CA VAL A 68 5.37 8.73 0.52
C VAL A 68 4.96 7.86 -0.66
N GLN A 69 5.35 8.23 -1.88
CA GLN A 69 5.05 7.46 -3.09
C GLN A 69 5.61 6.03 -3.00
N GLN A 70 6.85 5.86 -2.54
CA GLN A 70 7.45 4.54 -2.35
C GLN A 70 6.70 3.70 -1.31
N THR A 71 6.28 4.32 -0.21
CA THR A 71 5.57 3.65 0.89
C THR A 71 4.20 3.16 0.42
N VAL A 72 3.40 4.04 -0.19
CA VAL A 72 2.08 3.70 -0.75
C VAL A 72 2.22 2.60 -1.81
N ALA A 73 3.17 2.74 -2.73
CA ALA A 73 3.37 1.75 -3.78
C ALA A 73 3.79 0.38 -3.22
N ALA A 74 4.58 0.35 -2.13
CA ALA A 74 4.96 -0.90 -1.47
C ALA A 74 3.76 -1.56 -0.77
N GLY A 75 2.93 -0.78 -0.08
CA GLY A 75 1.74 -1.27 0.61
C GLY A 75 0.70 -1.84 -0.36
N LEU A 76 0.43 -1.16 -1.49
CA LEU A 76 -0.45 -1.67 -2.55
C LEU A 76 0.05 -2.99 -3.15
N LYS A 77 1.37 -3.09 -3.42
CA LYS A 77 1.97 -4.35 -3.89
C LYS A 77 1.84 -5.47 -2.87
N LEU A 78 2.00 -5.16 -1.59
CA LEU A 78 1.86 -6.14 -0.51
C LEU A 78 0.41 -6.64 -0.40
N ALA A 79 -0.56 -5.72 -0.44
CA ALA A 79 -1.98 -6.08 -0.44
C ALA A 79 -2.34 -6.97 -1.64
N GLN A 80 -1.86 -6.62 -2.84
CA GLN A 80 -2.07 -7.44 -4.04
C GLN A 80 -1.45 -8.83 -3.90
N ALA A 81 -0.17 -8.92 -3.51
CA ALA A 81 0.51 -10.19 -3.31
C ALA A 81 -0.19 -11.05 -2.22
N GLY A 82 -0.74 -10.41 -1.19
CA GLY A 82 -1.56 -11.07 -0.17
C GLY A 82 -2.83 -11.67 -0.76
N HIS A 83 -3.58 -10.92 -1.58
CA HIS A 83 -4.76 -11.44 -2.26
C HIS A 83 -4.45 -12.63 -3.18
N GLU A 84 -3.38 -12.55 -3.97
CA GLU A 84 -2.92 -13.64 -4.84
C GLU A 84 -2.56 -14.89 -4.01
N SER A 85 -1.82 -14.71 -2.92
CA SER A 85 -1.42 -15.80 -2.02
C SER A 85 -2.63 -16.49 -1.37
N ILE A 86 -3.64 -15.72 -0.96
CA ILE A 86 -4.89 -16.27 -0.40
C ILE A 86 -5.62 -17.10 -1.46
N ALA A 87 -5.72 -16.60 -2.68
CA ALA A 87 -6.38 -17.32 -3.77
C ALA A 87 -5.68 -18.64 -4.09
N ASP A 88 -4.35 -18.66 -4.08
CA ASP A 88 -3.57 -19.88 -4.31
C ASP A 88 -3.72 -20.88 -3.16
N TYR A 89 -3.73 -20.42 -1.90
CA TYR A 89 -4.01 -21.28 -0.75
C TYR A 89 -5.40 -21.93 -0.86
N VAL A 90 -6.45 -21.14 -1.11
CA VAL A 90 -7.83 -21.66 -1.22
C VAL A 90 -7.94 -22.67 -2.37
N ARG A 91 -7.24 -22.43 -3.48
CA ARG A 91 -7.20 -23.39 -4.60
C ARG A 91 -6.54 -24.70 -4.19
N ALA A 92 -5.40 -24.64 -3.51
CA ALA A 92 -4.67 -25.83 -3.06
C ALA A 92 -5.48 -26.64 -2.03
N ASP A 93 -6.15 -25.97 -1.09
CA ASP A 93 -6.98 -26.60 -0.06
C ASP A 93 -8.16 -27.37 -0.69
N ASN A 94 -8.88 -26.74 -1.62
CA ASN A 94 -9.99 -27.38 -2.34
C ASN A 94 -9.52 -28.61 -3.17
N GLN A 95 -8.34 -28.52 -3.81
CA GLN A 95 -7.76 -29.63 -4.57
C GLN A 95 -7.39 -30.81 -3.64
N ALA A 96 -6.81 -30.54 -2.48
CA ALA A 96 -6.50 -31.56 -1.50
C ALA A 96 -7.79 -32.23 -0.98
N ALA A 97 -8.79 -31.45 -0.59
CA ALA A 97 -10.08 -31.95 -0.09
C ALA A 97 -10.78 -32.89 -1.09
N SER A 98 -10.85 -32.51 -2.36
CA SER A 98 -11.44 -33.35 -3.42
C SER A 98 -10.70 -34.68 -3.64
N SER A 99 -9.36 -34.67 -3.53
CA SER A 99 -8.53 -35.87 -3.67
C SER A 99 -8.75 -36.86 -2.53
N PHE A 100 -8.96 -36.38 -1.30
CA PHE A 100 -9.30 -37.22 -0.16
C PHE A 100 -10.67 -37.89 -0.31
N THR A 101 -11.68 -37.17 -0.79
CA THR A 101 -13.03 -37.72 -0.99
C THR A 101 -13.04 -38.86 -2.01
N MET A 102 -12.23 -38.78 -3.08
CA MET A 102 -12.16 -39.84 -4.10
C MET A 102 -11.47 -41.13 -3.63
N LEU A 103 -10.57 -41.07 -2.65
CA LEU A 103 -9.84 -42.24 -2.13
C LEU A 103 -10.65 -43.10 -1.14
N HIS A 104 -11.79 -42.59 -0.66
CA HIS A 104 -12.62 -43.23 0.36
C HIS A 104 -13.96 -43.78 -0.19
N HIS A 105 -14.09 -43.86 -1.51
CA HIS A 105 -15.18 -44.55 -2.23
C HIS A 105 -14.65 -45.80 -2.94
#